data_AF-A0A0L0ESA0-F1
#
_entry.id   AF-A0A0L0ESA0-F1
#
_cell.length_a   1.000
_cell.length_b   1.000
_cell.length_c   1.000
_cell.angle_alpha   90.00
_cell.angle_beta   90.00
_cell.angle_gamma   90.00
#
_symmetry.space_group_name_H-M   'P 1'
#
loop_
_entity.id
_entity.type
_entity.pdbx_description
1 polymer ?
#
loop_
_entity_poly.entity_id
_entity_poly.type
_entity_poly.pdbx_seq_one_letter_code
_entity_poly.pdbx_strand_id
1 'polypeptide(L)'
;MELVNCYIDAVRRNLSADMRDEVSEELASNILSAQQEKESQLGRSMTSDETIELLNSFGHPEQFAGQYTKRTSLISSDWFPLYKQVLAFTIKLVAVFFVLNGVFTLLVNDNIVMLFLALSTAYDIFHTSVLMAVVVTACFYYLDGSSLGVRLLDSWRLGALKSDYVVSPYIPFANSFKHLAFAVLALIVVNSDYDLFALLPQSNQIESVQISTLLSDLLYGFSAVLAALVVLNTFNLLQPYWSRIKLLGYTLLMGALMILLLILVLSGDNVLLTAASADVAAELMATINLYIRVSAAILIGVLGYESMKEWRQFFNLYRK
;
A
#
# COMPACT_ATOMS: atom_id res chain seq x y z
N MET A 1 -38.16 -38.74 2.22
CA MET A 1 -37.95 -38.08 0.90
C MET A 1 -37.90 -36.56 1.03
N GLU A 2 -38.91 -35.89 1.62
CA GLU A 2 -38.98 -34.42 1.65
C GLU A 2 -37.82 -33.75 2.41
N LEU A 3 -37.42 -34.26 3.59
CA LEU A 3 -36.31 -33.71 4.38
C LEU A 3 -34.94 -33.79 3.69
N VAL A 4 -34.70 -34.87 2.94
CA VAL A 4 -33.46 -35.08 2.18
C VAL A 4 -33.37 -34.07 1.03
N ASN A 5 -34.46 -33.88 0.29
CA ASN A 5 -34.51 -32.88 -0.78
C ASN A 5 -34.33 -31.45 -0.24
N CYS A 6 -34.96 -31.12 0.89
CA CYS A 6 -34.77 -29.83 1.55
C CYS A 6 -33.31 -29.59 2.00
N TYR A 7 -32.62 -30.63 2.47
CA TYR A 7 -31.21 -30.56 2.83
C TYR A 7 -30.32 -30.35 1.60
N ILE A 8 -30.54 -31.11 0.53
CA ILE A 8 -29.80 -30.96 -0.74
C ILE A 8 -30.03 -29.56 -1.32
N ASP A 9 -31.26 -29.05 -1.33
CA ASP A 9 -31.56 -27.69 -1.78
C ASP A 9 -30.93 -26.61 -0.90
N ALA A 10 -30.78 -26.86 0.41
CA ALA A 10 -30.05 -25.97 1.31
C ALA A 10 -28.54 -25.97 1.00
N VAL A 11 -27.94 -27.11 0.67
CA VAL A 11 -26.54 -27.20 0.23
C VAL A 11 -26.37 -26.53 -1.13
N ARG A 12 -27.24 -26.82 -2.10
CA ARG A 12 -27.20 -26.29 -3.47
C ARG A 12 -27.25 -24.76 -3.52
N ARG A 13 -28.02 -24.13 -2.63
CA ARG A 13 -28.08 -22.65 -2.53
C ARG A 13 -26.75 -22.01 -2.12
N ASN A 14 -25.91 -22.74 -1.41
CA ASN A 14 -24.62 -22.27 -0.90
C ASN A 14 -23.43 -22.63 -1.80
N LEU A 15 -23.64 -23.34 -2.91
CA LEU A 15 -22.61 -23.70 -3.89
C LEU A 15 -22.48 -22.69 -5.03
N SER A 16 -21.30 -22.63 -5.63
CA SER A 16 -21.03 -21.87 -6.86
C SER A 16 -21.73 -22.49 -8.08
N ALA A 17 -22.11 -21.68 -9.06
CA ALA A 17 -23.00 -22.11 -10.15
C ALA A 17 -22.45 -23.27 -11.00
N ASP A 18 -21.13 -23.37 -11.10
CA ASP A 18 -20.37 -24.41 -11.79
C ASP A 18 -20.37 -25.76 -11.07
N MET A 19 -20.40 -25.77 -9.73
CA MET A 19 -20.33 -27.01 -8.92
C MET A 19 -21.70 -27.45 -8.38
N ARG A 20 -22.75 -26.65 -8.59
CA ARG A 20 -24.08 -26.89 -8.02
C ARG A 20 -24.64 -28.25 -8.39
N ASP A 21 -24.62 -28.61 -9.67
CA ASP A 21 -25.30 -29.81 -10.12
C ASP A 21 -24.47 -31.06 -9.81
N GLU A 22 -23.16 -31.03 -10.05
CA GLU A 22 -22.23 -32.14 -9.74
C GLU A 22 -22.23 -32.50 -8.24
N VAL A 23 -22.02 -31.51 -7.36
CA VAL A 23 -21.95 -31.75 -5.90
C VAL A 23 -23.32 -32.13 -5.33
N SER A 24 -24.42 -31.60 -5.89
CA SER A 24 -25.77 -31.97 -5.43
C SER A 24 -26.11 -33.40 -5.81
N GLU A 25 -25.73 -33.86 -7.01
CA GLU A 25 -25.92 -35.25 -7.45
C GLU A 25 -25.05 -36.21 -6.62
N GLU A 26 -23.79 -35.85 -6.36
CA GLU A 26 -22.90 -36.65 -5.51
C GLU A 26 -23.46 -36.76 -4.08
N LEU A 27 -23.88 -35.64 -3.49
CA LEU A 27 -24.49 -35.63 -2.16
C LEU A 27 -25.78 -36.47 -2.11
N ALA A 28 -26.63 -36.37 -3.12
CA ALA A 28 -27.85 -37.17 -3.21
C ALA A 28 -27.54 -38.67 -3.25
N SER A 29 -26.55 -39.07 -4.05
CA SER A 29 -26.10 -40.46 -4.12
C SER A 29 -25.55 -40.95 -2.77
N ASN A 30 -24.70 -40.15 -2.12
CA ASN A 30 -24.09 -40.50 -0.84
C ASN A 30 -25.14 -40.66 0.27
N ILE A 31 -26.14 -39.77 0.34
CA ILE A 31 -27.23 -39.88 1.32
C ILE A 31 -28.07 -41.14 1.05
N LEU A 32 -28.35 -41.45 -0.21
CA LEU A 32 -29.15 -42.62 -0.59
C LEU A 32 -28.43 -43.93 -0.25
N SER A 33 -27.12 -44.02 -0.51
CA SER A 33 -26.31 -45.17 -0.11
C SER A 33 -26.25 -45.33 1.41
N ALA A 34 -26.03 -44.24 2.15
CA ALA A 34 -25.99 -44.28 3.62
C ALA A 34 -27.35 -44.67 4.23
N GLN A 35 -28.46 -44.24 3.60
CA GLN A 35 -29.79 -44.65 3.99
C GLN A 35 -30.01 -46.15 3.78
N GLN A 36 -29.65 -46.68 2.60
CA GLN A 36 -29.78 -48.11 2.30
C GLN A 36 -28.96 -49.00 3.24
N GLU A 37 -27.75 -48.58 3.58
CA GLU A 37 -26.90 -49.31 4.53
C GLU A 37 -27.52 -49.36 5.93
N LYS A 38 -28.03 -48.23 6.44
CA LYS A 38 -28.75 -48.20 7.73
C LYS A 38 -30.03 -49.02 7.71
N GLU A 39 -30.83 -48.95 6.64
CA GLU A 39 -32.06 -49.73 6.50
C GLU A 39 -31.78 -51.24 6.43
N SER A 40 -30.70 -51.65 5.75
CA SER A 40 -30.26 -53.05 5.70
C SER A 40 -29.81 -53.56 7.07
N GLN A 41 -29.17 -52.74 7.89
CA GLN A 41 -28.77 -53.10 9.26
C GLN A 41 -29.96 -53.19 10.21
N LEU A 42 -30.95 -52.30 10.04
CA LEU A 42 -32.15 -52.26 10.88
C LEU A 42 -33.20 -53.30 10.46
N GLY A 43 -33.13 -53.82 9.24
CA GLY A 43 -34.14 -54.74 8.68
C GLY A 43 -35.51 -54.08 8.46
N ARG A 44 -35.58 -52.75 8.50
CA ARG A 44 -36.78 -51.92 8.32
C ARG A 44 -36.39 -50.55 7.76
N SER A 45 -37.37 -49.82 7.21
CA SER A 45 -37.17 -48.43 6.78
C SER A 45 -36.84 -47.51 7.97
N MET A 46 -36.06 -46.47 7.70
CA MET A 46 -35.69 -45.47 8.71
C MET A 46 -36.87 -44.60 9.13
N THR A 47 -36.91 -44.20 10.40
CA THR A 47 -37.86 -43.21 10.90
C THR A 47 -37.41 -41.79 10.55
N SER A 48 -38.31 -40.81 10.71
CA SER A 48 -37.99 -39.40 10.48
C SER A 48 -36.85 -38.90 11.39
N ASP A 49 -36.82 -39.32 12.65
CA ASP A 49 -35.78 -38.93 13.60
C ASP A 49 -34.41 -39.53 13.23
N GLU A 50 -34.39 -40.80 12.81
CA GLU A 50 -33.19 -41.48 12.32
C GLU A 50 -32.66 -40.81 11.03
N THR A 51 -33.56 -40.28 10.19
CA THR A 51 -33.20 -39.53 8.98
C THR A 51 -32.57 -38.19 9.33
N ILE A 52 -33.09 -37.48 10.34
CA ILE A 52 -32.52 -36.22 10.83
C ILE A 52 -31.13 -36.45 11.41
N GLU A 53 -30.94 -37.51 12.20
CA GLU A 53 -29.64 -37.87 12.75
C GLU A 53 -28.62 -38.20 11.66
N LEU A 54 -29.04 -38.92 10.61
CA LEU A 54 -28.22 -39.17 9.43
C LEU A 54 -27.84 -37.87 8.71
N LEU A 55 -28.78 -36.96 8.45
CA LEU A 55 -28.47 -35.68 7.81
C LEU A 55 -27.56 -34.81 8.67
N ASN A 56 -27.72 -34.84 10.00
CA ASN A 56 -26.82 -34.16 10.93
C ASN A 56 -25.39 -34.71 10.89
N SER A 57 -25.17 -35.99 10.56
CA SER A 57 -23.81 -36.54 10.43
C SER A 57 -23.05 -35.99 9.22
N PHE A 58 -23.75 -35.51 8.19
CA PHE A 58 -23.14 -34.76 7.06
C PHE A 58 -22.81 -33.29 7.43
N GLY A 59 -23.30 -32.80 8.56
CA GLY A 59 -23.03 -31.46 9.08
C GLY A 59 -23.99 -30.39 8.56
N HIS A 60 -23.75 -29.14 8.97
CA HIS A 60 -24.61 -28.01 8.55
C HIS A 60 -24.46 -27.76 7.03
N PRO A 61 -25.55 -27.50 6.29
CA PRO A 61 -25.51 -27.31 4.82
C PRO A 61 -24.45 -26.30 4.34
N GLU A 62 -24.27 -25.22 5.09
CA GLU A 62 -23.24 -24.20 4.80
C GLU A 62 -21.82 -24.70 5.04
N GLN A 63 -21.60 -25.52 6.08
CA GLN A 63 -20.28 -26.08 6.38
C GLN A 63 -19.89 -27.12 5.34
N PHE A 64 -20.85 -27.93 4.87
CA PHE A 64 -20.65 -28.88 3.79
C PHE A 64 -20.33 -28.15 2.47
N ALA A 65 -21.14 -27.16 2.08
CA ALA A 65 -20.92 -26.36 0.87
C ALA A 65 -19.61 -25.55 0.92
N GLY A 66 -19.18 -25.13 2.11
CA GLY A 66 -17.93 -24.41 2.33
C GLY A 66 -16.67 -25.20 1.96
N GLN A 67 -16.75 -26.54 1.87
CA GLN A 67 -15.62 -27.39 1.44
C GLN A 67 -15.39 -27.32 -0.08
N TYR A 68 -16.46 -27.07 -0.85
CA TYR A 68 -16.44 -26.96 -2.31
C TYR A 68 -16.36 -25.50 -2.79
N THR A 69 -16.61 -24.55 -1.89
CA THR A 69 -16.50 -23.13 -2.21
C THR A 69 -15.07 -22.67 -2.10
N LYS A 70 -14.48 -22.24 -3.22
CA LYS A 70 -13.17 -21.59 -3.24
C LYS A 70 -13.24 -20.34 -2.35
N ARG A 71 -12.49 -20.30 -1.22
CA ARG A 71 -12.42 -19.10 -0.38
C ARG A 71 -11.97 -17.92 -1.24
N THR A 72 -12.90 -17.01 -1.56
CA THR A 72 -12.60 -15.77 -2.27
C THR A 72 -11.98 -14.80 -1.27
N SER A 73 -10.68 -14.95 -1.00
CA SER A 73 -9.92 -13.90 -0.31
C SER A 73 -9.64 -12.77 -1.30
N LEU A 74 -9.73 -11.52 -0.83
CA LEU A 74 -9.45 -10.34 -1.65
C LEU A 74 -8.00 -10.29 -2.17
N ILE A 75 -7.09 -10.96 -1.46
CA ILE A 75 -5.68 -11.17 -1.83
C ILE A 75 -5.39 -12.63 -1.57
N SER A 76 -4.80 -13.35 -2.52
CA SER A 76 -4.41 -14.74 -2.35
C SER A 76 -3.43 -14.94 -1.19
N SER A 77 -3.42 -16.15 -0.62
CA SER A 77 -2.57 -16.51 0.52
C SER A 77 -1.08 -16.30 0.23
N ASP A 78 -0.67 -16.36 -1.03
CA ASP A 78 0.73 -16.27 -1.45
C ASP A 78 1.27 -14.84 -1.36
N TRP A 79 0.44 -13.84 -1.71
CA TRP A 79 0.81 -12.42 -1.65
C TRP A 79 0.62 -11.79 -0.27
N PHE A 80 -0.18 -12.42 0.60
CA PHE A 80 -0.57 -11.87 1.90
C PHE A 80 0.61 -11.49 2.83
N PRO A 81 1.70 -12.28 2.95
CA PRO A 81 2.84 -11.89 3.78
C PRO A 81 3.54 -10.62 3.30
N LEU A 82 3.69 -10.46 1.97
CA LEU A 82 4.29 -9.27 1.37
C LEU A 82 3.38 -8.05 1.52
N TYR A 83 2.08 -8.21 1.27
CA TYR A 83 1.07 -7.18 1.50
C TYR A 83 1.16 -6.62 2.92
N LYS A 84 1.21 -7.49 3.93
CA LYS A 84 1.28 -7.07 5.34
C LYS A 84 2.55 -6.26 5.64
N GLN A 85 3.70 -6.68 5.10
CA GLN A 85 4.98 -5.95 5.29
C GLN A 85 4.91 -4.55 4.68
N VAL A 86 4.41 -4.46 3.46
CA VAL A 86 4.29 -3.23 2.70
C VAL A 86 3.30 -2.26 3.35
N LEU A 87 2.12 -2.76 3.72
CA LEU A 87 1.09 -1.96 4.39
C LEU A 87 1.63 -1.41 5.72
N ALA A 88 2.24 -2.26 6.54
CA ALA A 88 2.82 -1.86 7.82
C ALA A 88 3.95 -0.83 7.65
N PHE A 89 4.79 -0.97 6.63
CA PHE A 89 5.82 0.03 6.32
C PHE A 89 5.20 1.38 5.93
N THR A 90 4.19 1.36 5.06
CA THR A 90 3.54 2.57 4.56
C THR A 90 2.85 3.33 5.69
N ILE A 91 2.12 2.65 6.57
CA ILE A 91 1.48 3.26 7.75
C ILE A 91 2.54 3.85 8.69
N LYS A 92 3.65 3.14 8.95
CA LYS A 92 4.75 3.67 9.79
C LYS A 92 5.35 4.92 9.17
N LEU A 93 5.53 4.95 7.85
CA LEU A 93 6.08 6.10 7.15
C LEU A 93 5.17 7.33 7.26
N VAL A 94 3.87 7.14 7.04
CA VAL A 94 2.84 8.17 7.26
C VAL A 94 2.89 8.68 8.70
N ALA A 95 2.90 7.77 9.68
CA ALA A 95 2.93 8.12 11.09
C ALA A 95 4.18 8.93 11.46
N VAL A 96 5.37 8.50 11.03
CA VAL A 96 6.63 9.23 11.29
C VAL A 96 6.58 10.62 10.67
N PHE A 97 6.10 10.75 9.43
CA PHE A 97 5.99 12.04 8.75
C PHE A 97 5.13 13.03 9.54
N PHE A 98 3.91 12.65 9.91
CA PHE A 98 3.00 13.54 10.63
C PHE A 98 3.42 13.79 12.09
N VAL A 99 4.01 12.82 12.77
CA VAL A 99 4.58 13.03 14.12
C VAL A 99 5.72 14.04 14.07
N LEU A 100 6.64 13.92 13.10
CA LEU A 100 7.71 14.91 12.92
C LEU A 100 7.15 16.30 12.62
N ASN A 101 6.09 16.37 11.81
CA ASN A 101 5.39 17.61 11.51
C ASN A 101 4.78 18.22 12.78
N GLY A 102 4.06 17.43 13.58
CA GLY A 102 3.49 17.87 14.85
C GLY A 102 4.54 18.31 15.87
N VAL A 103 5.64 17.56 16.03
CA VAL A 103 6.76 17.96 16.91
C VAL A 103 7.37 19.28 16.46
N PHE A 104 7.57 19.46 15.16
CA PHE A 104 8.07 20.72 14.63
C PHE A 104 7.11 21.88 14.92
N THR A 105 5.82 21.67 14.73
CA THR A 105 4.78 22.64 15.04
C THR A 105 4.79 23.06 16.51
N LEU A 106 5.09 22.14 17.45
CA LEU A 106 5.30 22.47 18.86
C LEU A 106 6.55 23.32 19.12
N LEU A 107 7.64 23.09 18.36
CA LEU A 107 8.90 23.82 18.56
C LEU A 107 8.84 25.26 18.05
N VAL A 108 7.95 25.54 17.11
CA VAL A 108 7.85 26.85 16.45
C VAL A 108 6.75 27.71 17.06
N ASN A 109 5.73 27.11 17.66
CA ASN A 109 4.58 27.82 18.19
C ASN A 109 4.52 27.77 19.73
N ASP A 110 4.60 28.94 20.37
CA ASP A 110 4.50 29.03 21.83
C ASP A 110 3.06 28.93 22.38
N ASN A 111 2.04 29.08 21.52
CA ASN A 111 0.64 29.20 21.95
C ASN A 111 -0.27 28.11 21.36
N ILE A 112 0.19 26.85 21.37
CA ILE A 112 -0.59 25.71 20.90
C ILE A 112 -1.32 25.01 22.04
N VAL A 113 -2.61 24.76 21.82
CA VAL A 113 -3.35 23.80 22.61
C VAL A 113 -2.87 22.39 22.25
N MET A 114 -2.02 21.80 23.08
CA MET A 114 -1.42 20.47 22.82
C MET A 114 -2.46 19.39 22.46
N LEU A 115 -3.65 19.44 23.08
CA LEU A 115 -4.73 18.52 22.78
C LEU A 115 -5.23 18.65 21.32
N PHE A 116 -5.38 19.87 20.82
CA PHE A 116 -5.84 20.12 19.46
C PHE A 116 -4.80 19.67 18.43
N LEU A 117 -3.52 19.94 18.70
CA LEU A 117 -2.43 19.46 17.84
C LEU A 117 -2.36 17.92 17.83
N ALA A 118 -2.49 17.28 18.99
CA ALA A 118 -2.50 15.83 19.07
C ALA A 118 -3.67 15.22 18.29
N LEU A 119 -4.86 15.81 18.39
CA LEU A 119 -6.07 15.35 17.66
C LEU A 119 -5.96 15.57 16.15
N SER A 120 -5.48 16.72 15.69
CA SER A 120 -5.26 17.00 14.26
C SER A 120 -4.20 16.07 13.68
N THR A 121 -3.05 15.93 14.34
CA THR A 121 -2.00 14.99 13.93
C THR A 121 -2.52 13.56 13.86
N ALA A 122 -3.33 13.12 14.84
CA ALA A 122 -3.94 11.79 14.82
C ALA A 122 -4.94 11.63 13.67
N TYR A 123 -5.73 12.66 13.39
CA TYR A 123 -6.65 12.69 12.25
C TYR A 123 -5.90 12.56 10.92
N ASP A 124 -4.83 13.33 10.72
CA ASP A 124 -4.06 13.32 9.49
C ASP A 124 -3.35 11.98 9.25
N ILE A 125 -2.79 11.40 10.32
CA ILE A 125 -2.22 10.04 10.28
C ILE A 125 -3.29 9.05 9.87
N PHE A 126 -4.46 9.10 10.50
CA PHE A 126 -5.55 8.16 10.22
C PHE A 126 -6.05 8.30 8.78
N HIS A 127 -6.39 9.52 8.37
CA HIS A 127 -6.92 9.82 7.04
C HIS A 127 -5.95 9.38 5.94
N THR A 128 -4.69 9.78 6.04
CA THR A 128 -3.67 9.45 5.05
C THR A 128 -3.34 7.95 5.07
N SER A 129 -3.31 7.31 6.23
CA SER A 129 -3.09 5.87 6.34
C SER A 129 -4.20 5.05 5.69
N VAL A 130 -5.46 5.48 5.83
CA VAL A 130 -6.61 4.84 5.17
C VAL A 130 -6.48 4.96 3.66
N LEU A 131 -6.18 6.16 3.14
CA LEU A 131 -5.99 6.36 1.70
C LEU A 131 -4.83 5.50 1.16
N MET A 132 -3.70 5.46 1.85
CA MET A 132 -2.57 4.61 1.46
C MET A 132 -2.90 3.13 1.57
N ALA A 133 -3.68 2.71 2.56
CA ALA A 133 -4.15 1.32 2.67
C ALA A 133 -5.02 0.93 1.48
N VAL A 134 -5.90 1.82 1.03
CA VAL A 134 -6.73 1.61 -0.18
C VAL A 134 -5.83 1.47 -1.41
N VAL A 135 -4.86 2.36 -1.61
CA VAL A 135 -3.92 2.31 -2.75
C VAL A 135 -3.10 1.02 -2.73
N VAL A 136 -2.53 0.66 -1.58
CA VAL A 136 -1.76 -0.59 -1.40
C VAL A 136 -2.63 -1.81 -1.69
N THR A 137 -3.84 -1.85 -1.14
CA THR A 137 -4.77 -2.96 -1.34
C THR A 137 -5.18 -3.08 -2.81
N ALA A 138 -5.50 -1.96 -3.47
CA ALA A 138 -5.82 -1.95 -4.89
C ALA A 138 -4.65 -2.48 -5.73
N CYS A 139 -3.42 -2.03 -5.45
CA CYS A 139 -2.23 -2.54 -6.13
C CYS A 139 -2.08 -4.06 -5.99
N PHE A 140 -2.20 -4.61 -4.78
CA PHE A 140 -2.08 -6.05 -4.56
C PHE A 140 -3.24 -6.84 -5.19
N TYR A 141 -4.47 -6.31 -5.15
CA TYR A 141 -5.63 -6.90 -5.81
C TYR A 141 -5.43 -7.03 -7.33
N TYR A 142 -4.98 -5.94 -7.99
CA TYR A 142 -4.69 -5.96 -9.42
C TYR A 142 -3.51 -6.87 -9.78
N LEU A 143 -2.49 -6.93 -8.93
CA LEU A 143 -1.34 -7.82 -9.15
C LEU A 143 -1.73 -9.29 -9.06
N ASP A 144 -2.53 -9.66 -8.07
CA ASP A 144 -2.99 -11.04 -7.85
C ASP A 144 -3.85 -11.55 -9.02
N GLY A 145 -4.76 -10.71 -9.53
CA GLY A 145 -5.61 -11.06 -10.68
C GLY A 145 -4.90 -11.03 -12.04
N SER A 146 -3.66 -10.55 -12.11
CA SER A 146 -2.93 -10.39 -13.37
C SER A 146 -2.00 -11.58 -13.67
N SER A 147 -1.74 -11.81 -14.97
CA SER A 147 -0.74 -12.80 -15.42
C SER A 147 0.69 -12.48 -14.93
N LEU A 148 0.92 -11.25 -14.44
CA LEU A 148 2.16 -10.85 -13.77
C LEU A 148 2.28 -11.47 -12.38
N GLY A 149 1.20 -11.54 -11.60
CA GLY A 149 1.20 -12.17 -10.28
C GLY A 149 1.56 -13.66 -10.36
N VAL A 150 0.93 -14.36 -11.31
CA VAL A 150 1.22 -15.77 -11.61
C VAL A 150 2.66 -15.95 -12.08
N ARG A 151 3.17 -15.12 -13.00
CA ARG A 151 4.58 -15.20 -13.44
C ARG A 151 5.58 -14.91 -12.33
N LEU A 152 5.29 -14.01 -11.40
CA LEU A 152 6.18 -13.67 -10.29
C LEU A 152 6.27 -14.84 -9.29
N LEU A 153 5.16 -15.52 -9.01
CA LEU A 153 5.11 -16.71 -8.16
C LEU A 153 5.69 -17.97 -8.85
N ASP A 154 5.36 -18.20 -10.13
CA ASP A 154 5.81 -19.36 -10.92
C ASP A 154 7.23 -19.21 -11.51
N SER A 155 7.89 -18.06 -11.34
CA SER A 155 9.23 -17.80 -11.93
C SER A 155 10.34 -18.70 -11.37
N TRP A 156 10.08 -19.47 -10.31
CA TRP A 156 11.05 -20.39 -9.74
C TRP A 156 11.04 -21.76 -10.44
N ARG A 157 12.06 -22.02 -11.27
CA ARG A 157 12.31 -23.35 -11.89
C ARG A 157 13.75 -23.80 -11.64
N LEU A 158 13.93 -24.91 -10.90
CA LEU A 158 15.25 -25.48 -10.57
C LEU A 158 16.12 -25.79 -11.81
N GLY A 159 15.49 -26.17 -12.93
CA GLY A 159 16.16 -26.49 -14.20
C GLY A 159 16.58 -25.29 -15.05
N ALA A 160 16.22 -24.06 -14.66
CA ALA A 160 16.57 -22.84 -15.40
C ALA A 160 17.89 -22.20 -14.93
N LEU A 161 18.58 -22.81 -13.95
CA LEU A 161 19.92 -22.46 -13.51
C LEU A 161 20.96 -22.80 -14.59
N LYS A 162 20.98 -22.02 -15.68
CA LYS A 162 22.17 -21.94 -16.53
C LYS A 162 23.26 -21.21 -15.76
N SER A 163 24.45 -21.79 -15.72
CA SER A 163 25.66 -21.31 -15.05
C SER A 163 26.06 -19.86 -15.42
N ASP A 164 25.59 -19.35 -16.56
CA ASP A 164 26.13 -18.14 -17.20
C ASP A 164 25.22 -16.90 -17.08
N TYR A 165 24.37 -16.81 -16.05
CA TYR A 165 23.67 -15.54 -15.80
C TYR A 165 24.68 -14.47 -15.40
N VAL A 166 24.80 -13.42 -16.22
CA VAL A 166 25.21 -12.10 -15.74
C VAL A 166 24.28 -11.79 -14.58
N VAL A 167 24.84 -11.75 -13.36
CA VAL A 167 24.08 -11.55 -12.11
C VAL A 167 23.53 -10.13 -12.13
N SER A 168 22.41 -9.93 -12.81
CA SER A 168 21.65 -8.69 -12.69
C SER A 168 21.13 -8.64 -11.25
N PRO A 169 21.37 -7.55 -10.52
CA PRO A 169 20.88 -7.42 -9.15
C PRO A 169 19.36 -7.58 -9.14
N TYR A 170 18.88 -8.64 -8.50
CA TYR A 170 17.46 -8.83 -8.24
C TYR A 170 16.99 -7.77 -7.24
N ILE A 171 15.90 -7.08 -7.56
CA ILE A 171 15.30 -6.11 -6.65
C ILE A 171 14.22 -6.84 -5.86
N PRO A 172 14.34 -6.94 -4.52
CA PRO A 172 13.25 -7.47 -3.72
C PRO A 172 11.98 -6.66 -3.99
N PHE A 173 10.88 -7.34 -4.30
CA PHE A 173 9.58 -6.72 -4.57
C PHE A 173 9.19 -5.69 -3.50
N ALA A 174 9.46 -5.99 -2.23
CA ALA A 174 9.22 -5.10 -1.11
C ALA A 174 9.98 -3.77 -1.22
N ASN A 175 11.18 -3.72 -1.81
CA ASN A 175 11.94 -2.47 -1.98
C ASN A 175 11.35 -1.61 -3.11
N SER A 176 11.06 -2.19 -4.28
CA SER A 176 10.39 -1.47 -5.37
C SER A 176 9.06 -0.88 -4.93
N PHE A 177 8.31 -1.63 -4.13
CA PHE A 177 7.06 -1.14 -3.57
C PHE A 177 7.28 0.01 -2.59
N LYS A 178 8.27 -0.06 -1.69
CA LYS A 178 8.59 1.05 -0.77
C LYS A 178 8.90 2.34 -1.51
N HIS A 179 9.71 2.26 -2.58
CA HIS A 179 10.02 3.43 -3.41
C HIS A 179 8.79 3.96 -4.13
N LEU A 180 7.93 3.07 -4.65
CA LEU A 180 6.66 3.48 -5.25
C LEU A 180 5.75 4.18 -4.24
N ALA A 181 5.54 3.59 -3.06
CA ALA A 181 4.69 4.14 -2.01
C ALA A 181 5.20 5.49 -1.53
N PHE A 182 6.52 5.63 -1.36
CA PHE A 182 7.15 6.90 -1.01
C PHE A 182 6.95 7.95 -2.12
N ALA A 183 7.20 7.60 -3.38
CA ALA A 183 7.04 8.52 -4.51
C ALA A 183 5.58 8.96 -4.68
N VAL A 184 4.61 8.05 -4.52
CA VAL A 184 3.18 8.38 -4.56
C VAL A 184 2.80 9.29 -3.39
N LEU A 185 3.23 8.98 -2.16
CA LEU A 185 2.96 9.82 -1.00
C LEU A 185 3.56 11.21 -1.17
N ALA A 186 4.82 11.30 -1.59
CA ALA A 186 5.47 12.58 -1.86
C ALA A 186 4.74 13.36 -2.96
N LEU A 187 4.28 12.69 -4.01
CA LEU A 187 3.51 13.33 -5.08
C LEU A 187 2.19 13.89 -4.56
N ILE A 188 1.47 13.12 -3.73
CA ILE A 188 0.23 13.59 -3.09
C ILE A 188 0.54 14.81 -2.23
N VAL A 189 1.54 14.74 -1.35
CA VAL A 189 1.89 15.83 -0.42
C VAL A 189 2.33 17.10 -1.15
N VAL A 190 3.07 16.99 -2.26
CA VAL A 190 3.50 18.15 -3.05
C VAL A 190 2.34 18.81 -3.81
N ASN A 191 1.31 18.05 -4.20
CA ASN A 191 0.18 18.56 -5.00
C ASN A 191 -1.08 18.79 -4.17
N SER A 192 -1.07 18.41 -2.90
CA SER A 192 -2.16 18.69 -1.97
C SER A 192 -2.12 20.15 -1.55
N ASP A 193 -3.28 20.79 -1.56
CA ASP A 193 -3.53 22.12 -0.98
C ASP A 193 -3.51 22.07 0.56
N TYR A 194 -2.64 21.25 1.18
CA TYR A 194 -2.47 21.31 2.62
C TYR A 194 -2.11 22.74 2.97
N ASP A 195 -2.97 23.36 3.78
CA ASP A 195 -2.74 24.68 4.33
C ASP A 195 -1.64 24.55 5.40
N LEU A 196 -0.43 24.24 4.96
CA LEU A 196 0.79 24.14 5.76
C LEU A 196 0.99 25.42 6.58
N PHE A 197 0.41 26.53 6.12
CA PHE A 197 0.43 27.84 6.76
C PHE A 197 -0.54 27.97 7.93
N ALA A 198 -1.61 27.17 7.99
CA ALA A 198 -2.54 27.14 9.12
C ALA A 198 -1.87 26.70 10.44
N LEU A 199 -0.75 25.97 10.34
CA LEU A 199 0.03 25.44 11.47
C LEU A 199 1.10 26.42 12.00
N LEU A 200 1.23 27.60 11.39
CA LEU A 200 2.24 28.59 11.78
C LEU A 200 1.82 29.42 13.00
N PRO A 201 2.80 29.97 13.74
CA PRO A 201 2.53 30.90 14.84
C PRO A 201 1.73 32.08 14.31
N GLN A 202 0.75 32.52 15.09
CA GLN A 202 -0.06 33.68 14.71
C GLN A 202 -0.73 33.52 13.32
N SER A 203 -1.06 32.29 12.90
CA SER A 203 -1.71 32.03 11.60
C SER A 203 -3.04 32.77 11.43
N ASN A 204 -3.70 33.11 12.53
CA ASN A 204 -4.88 33.97 12.57
C ASN A 204 -4.61 35.45 12.19
N GLN A 205 -3.36 35.87 12.11
CA GLN A 205 -2.94 37.19 11.64
C GLN A 205 -2.49 37.19 10.17
N ILE A 206 -2.50 36.03 9.51
CA ILE A 206 -2.18 35.90 8.09
C ILE A 206 -3.42 36.26 7.28
N GLU A 207 -3.34 37.33 6.49
CA GLU A 207 -4.44 37.79 5.64
C GLU A 207 -4.38 37.13 4.26
N SER A 208 -3.18 36.93 3.72
CA SER A 208 -2.98 36.18 2.49
C SER A 208 -1.57 35.61 2.41
N VAL A 209 -1.47 34.46 1.76
CA VAL A 209 -0.21 33.79 1.45
C VAL A 209 -0.07 33.75 -0.07
N GLN A 210 1.00 34.34 -0.57
CA GLN A 210 1.37 34.23 -1.98
C GLN A 210 2.65 33.41 -2.10
N ILE A 211 2.56 32.32 -2.84
CA ILE A 211 3.71 31.49 -3.18
C ILE A 211 4.49 32.21 -4.28
N SER A 212 5.81 32.33 -4.12
CA SER A 212 6.65 32.92 -5.16
C SER A 212 6.56 32.13 -6.47
N THR A 213 6.74 32.81 -7.60
CA THR A 213 6.77 32.15 -8.93
C THR A 213 7.83 31.05 -8.99
N LEU A 214 8.99 31.30 -8.38
CA LEU A 214 10.07 30.31 -8.27
C LEU A 214 9.63 29.05 -7.51
N LEU A 215 8.98 29.20 -6.34
CA LEU A 215 8.50 28.05 -5.57
C LEU A 215 7.43 27.29 -6.35
N SER A 216 6.52 27.99 -7.05
CA SER A 216 5.52 27.35 -7.91
C SER A 216 6.16 26.52 -9.03
N ASP A 217 7.13 27.08 -9.75
CA ASP A 217 7.87 26.38 -10.80
C ASP A 217 8.63 25.15 -10.27
N LEU A 218 9.24 25.28 -9.08
CA LEU A 218 9.91 24.17 -8.40
C LEU A 218 8.93 23.06 -8.01
N LEU A 219 7.73 23.40 -7.51
CA LEU A 219 6.70 22.41 -7.18
C LEU A 219 6.25 21.62 -8.42
N TYR A 220 6.06 22.27 -9.57
CA TYR A 220 5.81 21.57 -10.83
C TYR A 220 6.98 20.66 -11.24
N GLY A 221 8.22 21.12 -11.03
CA GLY A 221 9.43 20.31 -11.22
C GLY A 221 9.45 19.07 -10.31
N PHE A 222 9.13 19.23 -9.02
CA PHE A 222 8.99 18.12 -8.08
C PHE A 222 7.94 17.13 -8.53
N SER A 223 6.74 17.61 -8.89
CA SER A 223 5.66 16.76 -9.39
C SER A 223 6.06 15.96 -10.62
N ALA A 224 6.75 16.58 -11.59
CA ALA A 224 7.20 15.90 -12.79
C ALA A 224 8.22 14.79 -12.48
N VAL A 225 9.22 15.06 -11.62
CA VAL A 225 10.24 14.07 -11.26
C VAL A 225 9.64 12.94 -10.41
N LEU A 226 8.75 13.27 -9.46
CA LEU A 226 8.04 12.28 -8.65
C LEU A 226 7.14 11.39 -9.51
N ALA A 227 6.41 11.96 -10.48
CA ALA A 227 5.61 11.18 -11.42
C ALA A 227 6.49 10.23 -12.26
N ALA A 228 7.66 10.68 -12.72
CA ALA A 228 8.62 9.82 -13.43
C ALA A 228 9.16 8.69 -12.52
N LEU A 229 9.40 8.96 -11.24
CA LEU A 229 9.79 7.95 -10.26
C LEU A 229 8.67 6.94 -10.01
N VAL A 230 7.41 7.37 -9.94
CA VAL A 230 6.26 6.48 -9.85
C VAL A 230 6.26 5.52 -11.03
N VAL A 231 6.35 6.04 -12.26
CA VAL A 231 6.40 5.22 -13.48
C VAL A 231 7.56 4.23 -13.47
N LEU A 232 8.78 4.68 -13.14
CA LEU A 232 9.96 3.82 -13.09
C LEU A 232 9.80 2.72 -12.03
N ASN A 233 9.32 3.05 -10.84
CA ASN A 233 9.11 2.07 -9.77
C ASN A 233 7.98 1.09 -10.09
N THR A 234 6.94 1.52 -10.81
CA THR A 234 5.95 0.60 -11.39
C THR A 234 6.60 -0.37 -12.37
N PHE A 235 7.47 0.09 -13.27
CA PHE A 235 8.23 -0.80 -14.16
C PHE A 235 9.15 -1.76 -13.40
N ASN A 236 9.73 -1.35 -12.28
CA ASN A 236 10.54 -2.22 -11.43
C ASN A 236 9.70 -3.33 -10.76
N LEU A 237 8.43 -3.07 -10.44
CA LEU A 237 7.52 -4.11 -9.96
C LEU A 237 7.19 -5.14 -11.05
N LEU A 238 7.06 -4.69 -12.31
CA LEU A 238 6.79 -5.57 -13.45
C LEU A 238 8.02 -6.39 -13.86
N GLN A 239 9.21 -5.84 -13.65
CA GLN A 239 10.49 -6.41 -14.07
C GLN A 239 11.54 -6.18 -12.97
N PRO A 240 11.63 -7.09 -11.98
CA PRO A 240 12.40 -6.91 -10.73
C PRO A 240 13.91 -7.14 -10.92
N TYR A 241 14.49 -6.52 -11.95
CA TYR A 241 15.90 -6.57 -12.26
C TYR A 241 16.44 -5.18 -12.62
N TRP A 242 17.58 -4.83 -12.02
CA TRP A 242 18.30 -3.60 -12.35
C TRP A 242 18.99 -3.72 -13.71
N SER A 243 18.39 -3.15 -14.76
CA SER A 243 19.11 -2.88 -16.00
C SER A 243 19.97 -1.61 -15.84
N ARG A 244 21.06 -1.49 -16.61
CA ARG A 244 21.91 -0.28 -16.60
C ARG A 244 21.10 0.99 -16.86
N ILE A 245 20.10 0.91 -17.75
CA ILE A 245 19.22 2.02 -18.09
C ILE A 245 18.31 2.39 -16.91
N LYS A 246 17.70 1.39 -16.23
CA LYS A 246 16.83 1.65 -15.08
C LYS A 246 17.59 2.25 -13.91
N LEU A 247 18.80 1.76 -13.62
CA LEU A 247 19.63 2.28 -12.54
C LEU A 247 20.12 3.70 -12.82
N LEU A 248 20.55 3.96 -14.06
CA LEU A 248 20.95 5.29 -14.49
C LEU A 248 19.76 6.25 -14.44
N GLY A 249 18.58 5.84 -14.94
CA GLY A 249 17.34 6.61 -14.85
C GLY A 249 16.94 6.91 -13.40
N TYR A 250 16.96 5.91 -12.52
CA TYR A 250 16.66 6.10 -11.09
C TYR A 250 17.64 7.08 -10.44
N THR A 251 18.94 6.93 -10.70
CA THR A 251 19.98 7.83 -10.16
C THR A 251 19.81 9.25 -10.67
N LEU A 252 19.49 9.43 -11.96
CA LEU A 252 19.24 10.74 -12.54
C LEU A 252 18.00 11.40 -11.95
N LEU A 253 16.90 10.66 -11.76
CA LEU A 253 15.68 11.18 -11.15
C LEU A 253 15.89 11.55 -9.67
N MET A 254 16.58 10.71 -8.90
CA MET A 254 16.95 11.04 -7.52
C MET A 254 17.89 12.25 -7.45
N GLY A 255 18.87 12.33 -8.35
CA GLY A 255 19.74 13.49 -8.49
C GLY A 255 18.98 14.76 -8.84
N ALA A 256 18.01 14.68 -9.75
CA ALA A 256 17.14 15.79 -10.10
C ALA A 256 16.30 16.26 -8.89
N LEU A 257 15.73 15.35 -8.10
CA LEU A 257 15.06 15.72 -6.84
C LEU A 257 16.01 16.43 -5.89
N MET A 258 17.22 15.92 -5.70
CA MET A 258 18.22 16.55 -4.84
C MET A 258 18.63 17.93 -5.33
N ILE A 259 18.75 18.13 -6.65
CA ILE A 259 19.04 19.44 -7.24
C ILE A 259 17.87 20.41 -7.01
N LEU A 260 16.62 19.98 -7.22
CA LEU A 260 15.45 20.81 -6.94
C LEU A 260 15.38 21.20 -5.46
N LEU A 261 15.64 20.26 -4.55
CA LEU A 261 15.73 20.55 -3.11
C LEU A 261 16.89 21.51 -2.80
N LEU A 262 18.03 21.37 -3.47
CA LEU A 262 19.16 22.28 -3.29
C LEU A 262 18.83 23.71 -3.77
N ILE A 263 18.15 23.84 -4.92
CA ILE A 263 17.67 25.13 -5.41
C ILE A 263 16.69 25.74 -4.39
N LEU A 264 15.80 24.93 -3.81
CA LEU A 264 14.86 25.35 -2.77
C LEU A 264 15.56 25.78 -1.46
N VAL A 265 16.70 25.16 -1.12
CA VAL A 265 17.50 25.55 0.06
C VAL A 265 18.24 26.87 -0.18
N LEU A 266 18.77 27.04 -1.39
CA LEU A 266 19.55 28.21 -1.78
C LEU A 266 18.67 29.40 -2.18
N SER A 267 17.39 29.17 -2.50
CA SER A 267 16.45 30.24 -2.80
C SER A 267 16.16 31.08 -1.56
N GLY A 268 16.05 32.39 -1.78
CA GLY A 268 15.82 33.41 -0.75
C GLY A 268 14.42 33.32 -0.16
N ASP A 269 13.57 34.26 -0.54
CA ASP A 269 12.19 34.34 -0.07
C ASP A 269 11.27 33.49 -0.98
N ASN A 270 10.87 32.32 -0.47
CA ASN A 270 10.02 31.39 -1.22
C ASN A 270 8.54 31.71 -1.09
N VAL A 271 8.16 32.44 -0.03
CA VAL A 271 6.79 32.78 0.32
C VAL A 271 6.72 34.27 0.60
N LEU A 272 5.72 34.95 0.03
CA LEU A 272 5.36 36.33 0.33
C LEU A 272 4.10 36.29 1.20
N LEU A 273 4.19 36.82 2.41
CA LEU A 273 3.07 36.87 3.36
C LEU A 273 2.59 38.31 3.53
N THR A 274 1.27 38.50 3.55
CA THR A 274 0.67 39.71 4.10
C THR A 274 0.02 39.37 5.45
N ALA A 275 0.45 40.06 6.51
CA ALA A 275 -0.07 39.85 7.86
C ALA A 275 -0.55 41.16 8.49
N ALA A 276 -1.19 41.06 9.66
CA ALA A 276 -1.73 42.20 10.41
C ALA A 276 -0.71 43.31 10.72
N SER A 277 0.59 43.01 10.72
CA SER A 277 1.66 44.00 10.77
C SER A 277 2.88 43.58 9.94
N ALA A 278 3.68 44.56 9.51
CA ALA A 278 4.90 44.31 8.73
C ALA A 278 5.96 43.51 9.52
N ASP A 279 6.06 43.75 10.84
CA ASP A 279 6.99 43.04 11.72
C ASP A 279 6.59 41.56 11.87
N VAL A 280 5.29 41.29 12.06
CA VAL A 280 4.77 39.91 12.14
C VAL A 280 4.94 39.18 10.80
N ALA A 281 4.69 39.85 9.67
CA ALA A 281 4.91 39.27 8.35
C ALA A 281 6.38 38.85 8.14
N ALA A 282 7.33 39.71 8.53
CA ALA A 282 8.75 39.44 8.39
C ALA A 282 9.22 38.26 9.26
N GLU A 283 8.76 38.19 10.51
CA GLU A 283 9.08 37.10 11.43
C GLU A 283 8.53 35.74 10.95
N LEU A 284 7.29 35.73 10.47
CA LEU A 284 6.66 34.53 9.90
C LEU A 284 7.33 34.09 8.61
N MET A 285 7.67 35.01 7.71
CA MET A 285 8.41 34.69 6.48
C MET A 285 9.76 34.05 6.79
N ALA A 286 10.51 34.59 7.76
CA ALA A 286 11.79 34.03 8.19
C ALA A 286 11.64 32.60 8.73
N THR A 287 10.60 32.37 9.54
CA THR A 287 10.29 31.08 10.15
C THR A 287 9.90 30.02 9.12
N ILE A 288 9.03 30.37 8.17
CA ILE A 288 8.63 29.49 7.07
C ILE A 288 9.83 29.13 6.18
N ASN A 289 10.61 30.13 5.79
CA ASN A 289 11.78 29.90 4.95
C ASN A 289 12.80 29.00 5.65
N LEU A 290 13.00 29.17 6.97
CA LEU A 290 13.84 28.26 7.76
C LEU A 290 13.30 26.83 7.76
N TYR A 291 11.99 26.64 7.96
CA TYR A 291 11.37 25.32 7.93
C TYR A 291 11.55 24.61 6.59
N ILE A 292 11.28 25.32 5.49
CA ILE A 292 11.43 24.81 4.13
C ILE A 292 12.90 24.39 3.90
N ARG A 293 13.87 25.21 4.31
CA ARG A 293 15.30 24.92 4.15
C ARG A 293 15.75 23.71 4.97
N VAL A 294 15.34 23.63 6.24
CA VAL A 294 15.73 22.52 7.12
C VAL A 294 15.12 21.21 6.65
N SER A 295 13.83 21.20 6.30
CA SER A 295 13.16 20.00 5.78
C SER A 295 13.77 19.54 4.45
N ALA A 296 14.05 20.47 3.53
CA ALA A 296 14.73 20.16 2.28
C ALA A 296 16.15 19.62 2.50
N ALA A 297 16.93 20.18 3.44
CA ALA A 297 18.26 19.69 3.77
C ALA A 297 18.23 18.25 4.35
N ILE A 298 17.26 17.96 5.22
CA ILE A 298 17.05 16.60 5.75
C ILE A 298 16.72 15.63 4.61
N LEU A 299 15.81 16.01 3.72
CA LEU A 299 15.43 15.19 2.56
C LEU A 299 16.62 14.92 1.63
N ILE A 300 17.48 15.92 1.36
CA ILE A 300 18.72 15.73 0.60
C ILE A 300 19.61 14.66 1.25
N GLY A 301 19.77 14.71 2.57
CA GLY A 301 20.56 13.72 3.32
C GLY A 301 19.99 12.30 3.22
N VAL A 302 18.67 12.17 3.37
CA VAL A 302 17.95 10.88 3.27
C VAL A 302 18.06 10.31 1.86
N LEU A 303 17.74 11.10 0.83
CA LEU A 303 17.80 10.68 -0.58
C LEU A 303 19.23 10.35 -1.02
N GLY A 304 20.22 11.10 -0.53
CA GLY A 304 21.63 10.84 -0.76
C GLY A 304 22.06 9.50 -0.14
N TYR A 305 21.62 9.22 1.09
CA TYR A 305 21.89 7.93 1.75
C TYR A 305 21.25 6.75 0.99
N GLU A 306 19.98 6.87 0.58
CA GLU A 306 19.32 5.83 -0.21
C GLU A 306 20.02 5.59 -1.54
N SER A 307 20.37 6.66 -2.26
CA SER A 307 21.08 6.57 -3.54
C SER A 307 22.43 5.87 -3.37
N MET A 308 23.21 6.21 -2.33
CA MET A 308 24.49 5.55 -2.05
C MET A 308 24.31 4.06 -1.71
N LYS A 309 23.25 3.70 -0.99
CA LYS A 309 22.96 2.31 -0.62
C LYS A 309 22.70 1.45 -1.86
N GLU A 310 21.88 1.93 -2.80
CA GLU A 310 21.59 1.24 -4.06
C GLU A 310 22.85 1.09 -4.93
N TRP A 311 23.67 2.14 -5.01
CA TRP A 311 24.96 2.10 -5.73
C TRP A 311 25.95 1.11 -5.13
N ARG A 312 26.05 1.03 -3.79
CA ARG A 312 26.90 0.04 -3.12
C ARG A 312 26.46 -1.39 -3.43
N GLN A 313 25.16 -1.64 -3.43
CA GLN A 313 24.62 -2.96 -3.79
C GLN A 313 24.96 -3.32 -5.25
N PHE A 314 24.81 -2.37 -6.17
CA PHE A 314 25.16 -2.56 -7.57
C PHE A 314 26.66 -2.86 -7.77
N PHE A 315 27.56 -2.04 -7.22
CA PHE A 315 29.00 -2.25 -7.40
C PHE A 315 29.52 -3.54 -6.77
N ASN A 316 28.99 -3.94 -5.62
CA ASN A 316 29.39 -5.19 -4.97
C ASN A 316 29.05 -6.43 -5.81
N LEU A 317 28.07 -6.34 -6.71
CA LEU A 317 27.65 -7.45 -7.57
C LEU A 317 28.50 -7.56 -8.85
N TYR A 318 29.08 -6.47 -9.34
CA TYR A 318 29.91 -6.43 -10.55
C TYR A 318 31.43 -6.50 -10.28
N ARG A 319 31.84 -6.64 -9.01
CA ARG A 319 33.26 -6.77 -8.62
C ARG A 319 33.76 -8.24 -8.61
N LYS A 320 32.89 -9.20 -8.92
CA LYS A 320 33.26 -10.62 -9.14
C LYS A 320 33.35 -10.91 -10.63
#